data_AF-A0A9J7AHD1-F1
#
_entry.id   AF-A0A9J7AHD1-F1
#
_cell.length_a   1.000
_cell.length_b   1.000
_cell.length_c   1.000
_cell.angle_alpha   90.00
_cell.angle_beta   90.00
_cell.angle_gamma   90.00
#
_symmetry.space_group_name_H-M   'P 1'
#
loop_
_entity.id
_entity.type
_entity.pdbx_description
1 polymer ?
#
loop_
_entity_poly.entity_id
_entity_poly.type
_entity_poly.pdbx_seq_one_letter_code
_entity_poly.pdbx_strand_id
1 'polypeptide(L)'
;MTTILDIVDTAVKIGLGASIAGLTSYFLSDRSHKNELEKSAIEDKKNLVKELTIKLENVEACVNEAALHFHSGDVIKAKTALLPATSDAYSVRAISNLVGNKEMVHAMNGITDIVENIYFELNSAQPCQGALDNLDRKLTKVKLAVYPHIRNTYLESNA
;
A
#
# COMPACT_ATOMS: atom_id res chain seq x y z
N MET A 1 9.39 39.26 -60.44
CA MET A 1 10.41 38.24 -60.74
C MET A 1 10.92 37.79 -59.39
N THR A 2 10.45 36.66 -58.88
CA THR A 2 10.92 36.11 -57.60
C THR A 2 12.35 35.65 -57.79
N THR A 3 13.26 36.19 -56.98
CA THR A 3 14.66 35.82 -57.05
C THR A 3 14.84 34.47 -56.37
N ILE A 4 15.73 33.62 -56.89
CA ILE A 4 16.07 32.32 -56.27
C ILE A 4 16.46 32.50 -54.78
N LEU A 5 17.05 33.65 -54.44
CA LEU A 5 17.38 34.04 -53.08
C LEU A 5 16.15 34.11 -52.14
N ASP A 6 15.01 34.61 -52.61
CA ASP A 6 13.80 34.78 -51.80
C ASP A 6 13.16 33.42 -51.46
N ILE A 7 13.26 32.47 -52.41
CA ILE A 7 12.80 31.10 -52.23
C ILE A 7 13.65 30.38 -51.18
N VAL A 8 14.98 30.58 -51.22
CA VAL A 8 15.91 29.98 -50.25
C VAL A 8 15.70 30.56 -48.84
N ASP A 9 15.56 31.88 -48.69
CA ASP A 9 15.30 32.52 -47.39
C ASP A 9 13.98 32.01 -46.77
N THR A 10 12.94 31.87 -47.58
CA THR A 10 11.65 31.33 -47.14
C THR A 10 11.76 29.87 -46.70
N ALA A 11 12.47 29.04 -47.47
CA ALA A 11 12.68 27.63 -47.13
C ALA A 11 13.48 27.45 -45.83
N VAL A 12 14.52 28.26 -45.61
CA VAL A 12 15.32 28.24 -44.37
C VAL A 12 14.48 28.67 -43.17
N LYS A 13 13.66 29.73 -43.29
CA LYS A 13 12.75 30.16 -42.21
C LYS A 13 11.74 29.08 -41.82
N ILE A 14 11.16 28.40 -42.80
CA ILE A 14 10.21 27.30 -42.56
C ILE A 14 10.92 26.11 -41.91
N GLY A 15 12.08 25.70 -42.44
CA GLY A 15 12.86 24.57 -41.92
C GLY A 15 13.36 24.82 -40.51
N LEU A 16 13.82 26.03 -40.21
CA LEU A 16 14.27 26.41 -38.86
C LEU A 16 13.10 26.42 -37.87
N GLY A 17 11.95 26.98 -38.28
CA GLY A 17 10.73 26.96 -37.47
C GLY A 17 10.26 25.54 -37.15
N ALA A 18 10.24 24.65 -38.16
CA ALA A 18 9.87 23.24 -37.98
C ALA A 18 10.86 22.48 -37.09
N SER A 19 12.16 22.75 -37.22
CA SER A 19 13.20 22.12 -36.40
C SER A 19 13.12 22.54 -34.93
N ILE A 20 12.91 23.84 -34.68
CA ILE A 20 12.70 24.35 -33.33
C ILE A 20 11.43 23.75 -32.74
N ALA A 21 10.32 23.74 -33.49
CA ALA A 21 9.05 23.17 -33.04
C ALA A 21 9.17 21.67 -32.71
N GLY A 22 9.89 20.91 -33.54
CA GLY A 22 10.17 19.50 -33.32
C GLY A 22 10.98 19.27 -32.04
N LEU A 23 12.09 20.01 -31.86
CA LEU A 23 12.92 19.92 -30.67
C LEU A 23 12.15 20.31 -29.40
N THR A 24 11.40 21.42 -29.42
CA THR A 24 10.59 21.85 -28.26
C THR A 24 9.52 20.83 -27.92
N SER A 25 8.86 20.24 -28.93
CA SER A 25 7.84 19.21 -28.71
C SER A 25 8.44 17.94 -28.11
N TYR A 26 9.63 17.54 -28.56
CA TYR A 26 10.35 16.40 -27.99
C TYR A 26 10.67 16.61 -26.50
N PHE A 27 11.28 17.74 -26.14
CA PHE A 27 11.61 18.05 -24.75
C PHE A 27 10.37 18.20 -23.87
N LEU A 28 9.30 18.81 -24.38
CA LEU A 28 8.05 18.93 -23.65
C LEU A 28 7.41 17.56 -23.40
N SER A 29 7.42 16.68 -24.41
CA SER A 29 6.86 15.34 -24.31
C SER A 29 7.65 14.47 -23.32
N ASP A 30 9.00 14.51 -23.36
CA ASP A 30 9.85 13.80 -22.40
C ASP A 30 9.60 14.26 -20.96
N ARG A 31 9.50 15.58 -20.74
CA ARG A 31 9.17 16.14 -19.42
C ARG A 31 7.76 15.76 -18.97
N SER A 32 6.77 15.79 -19.86
CA SER A 32 5.39 15.42 -19.55
C SER A 32 5.31 13.95 -19.14
N HIS A 33 5.96 13.06 -19.89
CA HIS A 33 5.96 11.63 -19.61
C HIS A 33 6.61 11.31 -18.25
N LYS A 34 7.75 11.94 -17.94
CA LYS A 34 8.37 11.82 -16.61
C LYS A 34 7.44 12.26 -15.49
N ASN A 35 6.77 13.41 -15.65
CA ASN A 35 5.79 13.89 -14.66
C ASN A 35 4.59 12.93 -14.52
N GLU A 36 4.13 12.32 -15.61
CA GLU A 36 3.05 11.33 -15.58
C GLU A 36 3.45 10.07 -14.83
N LEU A 37 4.67 9.58 -15.06
CA LEU A 37 5.23 8.43 -14.33
C LEU A 37 5.35 8.73 -12.83
N GLU A 38 5.85 9.91 -12.47
CA GLU A 38 5.94 10.35 -11.06
C GLU A 38 4.56 10.44 -10.41
N LYS A 39 3.58 11.04 -11.10
CA LYS A 39 2.20 11.11 -10.62
C LYS A 39 1.58 9.72 -10.43
N SER A 40 1.83 8.81 -11.37
CA SER A 40 1.34 7.42 -11.28
C SER A 40 1.95 6.72 -10.08
N ALA A 41 3.27 6.81 -9.87
CA ALA A 41 3.94 6.19 -8.75
C ALA A 41 3.43 6.71 -7.38
N ILE A 42 3.16 8.02 -7.30
CA ILE A 42 2.55 8.64 -6.11
C ILE A 42 1.13 8.10 -5.87
N GLU A 43 0.32 8.02 -6.92
CA GLU A 43 -1.05 7.50 -6.81
C GLU A 43 -1.07 6.02 -6.43
N ASP A 44 -0.19 5.21 -7.01
CA ASP A 44 -0.04 3.80 -6.68
C ASP A 44 0.35 3.62 -5.21
N LYS A 45 1.31 4.41 -4.70
CA LYS A 45 1.69 4.40 -3.28
C LYS A 45 0.51 4.76 -2.38
N LYS A 46 -0.32 5.75 -2.74
CA LYS A 46 -1.53 6.10 -1.97
C LYS A 46 -2.53 4.95 -1.94
N ASN A 47 -2.73 4.29 -3.07
CA ASN A 47 -3.66 3.16 -3.18
C ASN A 47 -3.19 1.98 -2.33
N LEU A 48 -1.89 1.68 -2.33
CA LEU A 48 -1.30 0.69 -1.44
C LEU A 48 -1.53 1.03 0.04
N VAL A 49 -1.31 2.29 0.45
CA VAL A 49 -1.52 2.70 1.85
C VAL A 49 -3.00 2.60 2.26
N LYS A 50 -3.93 2.96 1.36
CA LYS A 50 -5.37 2.79 1.60
C LYS A 50 -5.74 1.32 1.74
N GLU A 51 -5.27 0.48 0.83
CA GLU A 51 -5.53 -0.97 0.85
C GLU A 51 -4.99 -1.61 2.12
N LEU A 52 -3.76 -1.28 2.51
CA LEU A 52 -3.15 -1.72 3.76
C LEU A 52 -3.99 -1.33 4.98
N THR A 53 -4.53 -0.11 5.01
CA THR A 53 -5.39 0.35 6.10
C THR A 53 -6.66 -0.47 6.19
N ILE A 54 -7.36 -0.69 5.06
CA ILE A 54 -8.59 -1.49 5.01
C ILE A 54 -8.33 -2.92 5.49
N LYS A 55 -7.27 -3.55 4.99
CA LYS A 55 -6.91 -4.91 5.38
C LYS A 55 -6.52 -5.00 6.85
N LEU A 56 -5.87 -3.98 7.41
CA LEU A 56 -5.56 -3.93 8.83
C LEU A 56 -6.82 -3.87 9.70
N GLU A 57 -7.83 -3.09 9.31
CA GLU A 57 -9.12 -3.08 10.03
C GLU A 57 -9.84 -4.42 9.92
N ASN A 58 -9.78 -5.08 8.75
CA ASN A 58 -10.35 -6.42 8.58
C ASN A 58 -9.69 -7.45 9.49
N VAL A 59 -8.36 -7.38 9.68
CA VAL A 59 -7.64 -8.27 10.61
C VAL A 59 -8.23 -8.17 12.01
N GLU A 60 -8.42 -6.95 12.52
CA GLU A 60 -9.00 -6.76 13.86
C GLU A 60 -10.45 -7.24 13.93
N ALA A 61 -11.28 -6.91 12.93
CA ALA A 61 -12.66 -7.34 12.88
C ALA A 61 -12.81 -8.88 12.93
N CYS A 62 -12.00 -9.58 12.12
CA CYS A 62 -12.01 -11.04 12.08
C CYS A 62 -11.43 -11.68 13.34
N VAL A 63 -10.41 -11.07 13.97
CA VAL A 63 -9.88 -11.54 15.27
C VAL A 63 -10.93 -11.38 16.37
N ASN A 64 -11.65 -10.24 16.39
CA ASN A 64 -12.74 -10.01 17.34
C ASN A 64 -13.90 -11.00 17.14
N GLU A 65 -14.28 -11.29 15.90
CA GLU A 65 -15.29 -12.29 15.57
C GLU A 65 -14.84 -13.70 16.01
N ALA A 66 -13.58 -14.06 15.74
CA ALA A 66 -13.00 -15.32 16.19
C ALA A 66 -13.01 -15.44 17.72
N ALA A 67 -12.63 -14.37 18.42
CA ALA A 67 -12.69 -14.32 19.87
C ALA A 67 -14.12 -14.52 20.38
N LEU A 68 -15.11 -13.84 19.80
CA LEU A 68 -16.51 -13.98 20.19
C LEU A 68 -17.02 -15.42 20.02
N HIS A 69 -16.72 -16.06 18.87
CA HIS A 69 -17.08 -17.45 18.66
C HIS A 69 -16.38 -18.40 19.62
N PHE A 70 -15.11 -18.13 19.93
CA PHE A 70 -14.36 -18.91 20.92
C PHE A 70 -14.98 -18.82 22.31
N HIS A 71 -15.35 -17.61 22.76
CA HIS A 71 -16.07 -17.39 24.02
C HIS A 71 -17.43 -18.10 24.07
N SER A 72 -18.09 -18.24 22.92
CA SER A 72 -19.36 -19.00 22.82
C SER A 72 -19.18 -20.52 22.84
N GLY A 73 -17.94 -21.02 22.87
CA GLY A 73 -17.61 -22.46 22.83
C GLY A 73 -17.56 -23.06 21.42
N ASP A 74 -17.82 -22.25 20.37
CA ASP A 74 -17.80 -22.70 18.97
C ASP A 74 -16.41 -22.51 18.35
N VAL A 75 -15.51 -23.42 18.68
CA VAL A 75 -14.11 -23.40 18.23
C VAL A 75 -14.00 -23.52 16.70
N ILE A 76 -14.94 -24.22 16.05
CA ILE A 76 -14.93 -24.38 14.59
C ILE A 76 -15.20 -23.03 13.93
N LYS A 77 -16.26 -22.32 14.36
CA LYS A 77 -16.53 -20.97 13.83
C LYS A 77 -15.43 -19.99 14.17
N ALA A 78 -14.82 -20.08 15.35
CA ALA A 78 -13.67 -19.24 15.71
C ALA A 78 -12.51 -19.39 14.71
N LYS A 79 -12.18 -20.65 14.35
CA LYS A 79 -11.15 -20.94 13.34
C LYS A 79 -11.52 -20.40 11.97
N THR A 80 -12.77 -20.61 11.54
CA THR A 80 -13.25 -20.14 10.23
C THR A 80 -13.22 -18.60 10.14
N ALA A 81 -13.64 -17.91 11.20
CA ALA A 81 -13.62 -16.44 11.27
C ALA A 81 -12.19 -15.88 11.24
N LEU A 82 -11.19 -16.62 11.75
CA LEU A 82 -9.80 -16.17 11.76
C LEU A 82 -9.08 -16.33 10.40
N LEU A 83 -9.52 -17.24 9.53
CA LEU A 83 -8.89 -17.46 8.22
C LEU A 83 -8.68 -16.16 7.41
N PRO A 84 -9.70 -15.30 7.19
CA PRO A 84 -9.48 -14.03 6.50
C PRO A 84 -8.47 -13.12 7.21
N ALA A 85 -8.43 -13.11 8.55
CA ALA A 85 -7.43 -12.34 9.31
C ALA A 85 -6.00 -12.78 8.97
N THR A 86 -5.73 -14.09 8.88
CA THR A 86 -4.40 -14.59 8.51
C THR A 86 -3.99 -14.14 7.11
N SER A 87 -4.90 -14.25 6.14
CA SER A 87 -4.67 -13.82 4.76
C SER A 87 -4.41 -12.31 4.65
N ASP A 88 -5.23 -11.50 5.32
CA ASP A 88 -5.07 -10.04 5.31
C ASP A 88 -3.82 -9.61 6.08
N ALA A 89 -3.42 -10.31 7.15
CA ALA A 89 -2.17 -10.04 7.85
C ALA A 89 -0.93 -10.27 6.95
N TYR A 90 -0.91 -11.33 6.14
CA TYR A 90 0.16 -11.53 5.15
C TYR A 90 0.14 -10.46 4.05
N SER A 91 -1.05 -10.06 3.62
CA SER A 91 -1.21 -9.00 2.62
C SER A 91 -0.70 -7.65 3.14
N VAL A 92 -1.02 -7.30 4.38
CA VAL A 92 -0.52 -6.08 5.04
C VAL A 92 1.00 -6.10 5.17
N ARG A 93 1.60 -7.25 5.52
CA ARG A 93 3.05 -7.45 5.51
C ARG A 93 3.64 -7.21 4.11
N ALA A 94 3.07 -7.80 3.06
CA ALA A 94 3.54 -7.62 1.69
C ALA A 94 3.43 -6.17 1.22
N ILE A 95 2.28 -5.53 1.42
CA ILE A 95 2.05 -4.13 1.04
C ILE A 95 3.01 -3.21 1.79
N SER A 96 3.25 -3.45 3.08
CA SER A 96 4.19 -2.63 3.86
C SER A 96 5.60 -2.64 3.27
N ASN A 97 6.05 -3.78 2.73
CA ASN A 97 7.33 -3.89 2.05
C ASN A 97 7.36 -3.10 0.73
N LEU A 98 6.26 -3.11 -0.04
CA LEU A 98 6.15 -2.34 -1.28
C LEU A 98 6.16 -0.82 -1.02
N VAL A 99 5.57 -0.39 0.09
CA VAL A 99 5.53 1.01 0.49
C VAL A 99 6.90 1.51 1.00
N GLY A 100 7.74 0.61 1.52
CA GLY A 100 9.16 0.88 1.81
C GLY A 100 9.46 1.59 3.13
N ASN A 101 8.47 1.78 4.02
CA ASN A 101 8.69 2.37 5.33
C ASN A 101 9.14 1.30 6.36
N LYS A 102 10.38 1.37 6.85
CA LYS A 102 10.97 0.37 7.75
C LYS A 102 10.22 0.20 9.07
N GLU A 103 9.75 1.30 9.66
CA GLU A 103 9.03 1.28 10.93
C GLU A 103 7.66 0.60 10.75
N MET A 104 6.97 0.93 9.65
CA MET A 104 5.71 0.31 9.28
C MET A 104 5.90 -1.19 9.01
N VAL A 105 6.92 -1.59 8.25
CA VAL A 105 7.23 -3.01 7.99
C VAL A 105 7.46 -3.77 9.30
N HIS A 106 8.25 -3.22 10.22
CA HIS A 106 8.50 -3.86 11.51
C HIS A 106 7.21 -4.04 12.32
N ALA A 107 6.37 -3.01 12.37
CA ALA A 107 5.10 -3.06 13.10
C ALA A 107 4.09 -4.03 12.46
N MET A 108 4.02 -4.08 11.12
CA MET A 108 3.18 -5.03 10.39
C MET A 108 3.64 -6.47 10.57
N ASN A 109 4.96 -6.71 10.60
CA ASN A 109 5.48 -8.03 10.95
C ASN A 109 5.00 -8.47 12.33
N GLY A 110 5.03 -7.57 13.32
CA GLY A 110 4.52 -7.85 14.66
C GLY A 110 3.03 -8.19 14.66
N ILE A 111 2.20 -7.51 13.86
CA ILE A 111 0.78 -7.86 13.70
C ILE A 111 0.63 -9.27 13.13
N THR A 112 1.32 -9.57 12.04
CA THR A 112 1.22 -10.89 11.40
C THR A 112 1.68 -12.00 12.34
N ASP A 113 2.77 -11.80 13.09
CA ASP A 113 3.25 -12.77 14.08
C ASP A 113 2.21 -13.00 15.19
N ILE A 114 1.52 -11.95 15.66
CA ILE A 114 0.46 -12.09 16.66
C ILE A 114 -0.73 -12.89 16.09
N VAL A 115 -1.16 -12.59 14.85
CA VAL A 115 -2.26 -13.31 14.19
C VAL A 115 -1.91 -14.78 13.95
N GLU A 116 -0.67 -15.07 13.54
CA GLU A 116 -0.16 -16.44 13.42
C GLU A 116 -0.21 -17.16 14.78
N ASN A 117 0.22 -16.51 15.86
CA ASN A 117 0.15 -17.07 17.20
C ASN A 117 -1.29 -17.34 17.66
N ILE A 118 -2.24 -16.44 17.36
CA ILE A 118 -3.68 -16.66 17.61
C ILE A 118 -4.17 -17.89 16.84
N TYR A 119 -3.77 -18.02 15.57
CA TYR A 119 -4.12 -19.16 14.75
C TYR A 119 -3.56 -20.48 15.31
N PHE A 120 -2.30 -20.50 15.75
CA PHE A 120 -1.70 -21.68 16.35
C PHE A 120 -2.36 -22.05 17.67
N GLU A 121 -2.64 -21.08 18.53
CA GLU A 121 -3.31 -21.30 19.82
C GLU A 121 -4.72 -21.87 19.64
N LEU A 122 -5.51 -21.32 18.71
CA LEU A 122 -6.84 -21.84 18.37
C LEU A 122 -6.81 -23.25 17.78
N ASN A 123 -5.72 -23.63 17.11
CA ASN A 123 -5.54 -24.97 16.56
C ASN A 123 -4.85 -25.96 17.51
N SER A 124 -4.45 -25.52 18.69
CA SER A 124 -3.88 -26.40 19.71
C SER A 124 -4.91 -27.43 20.20
N ALA A 125 -4.41 -28.51 20.82
CA ALA A 125 -5.28 -29.57 21.36
C ALA A 125 -6.21 -29.08 22.49
N GLN A 126 -5.79 -28.03 23.21
CA GLN A 126 -6.55 -27.40 24.28
C GLN A 126 -6.31 -25.88 24.25
N PRO A 127 -7.08 -25.14 23.43
CA PRO A 127 -6.91 -23.70 23.31
C PRO A 127 -7.16 -22.99 24.65
N CYS A 128 -6.23 -22.13 25.05
CA CYS A 128 -6.31 -21.37 26.29
C CYS A 128 -6.89 -19.98 26.06
N GLN A 129 -8.05 -19.71 26.66
CA GLN A 129 -8.71 -18.39 26.59
C GLN A 129 -7.78 -17.26 27.06
N GLY A 130 -7.08 -17.45 28.20
CA GLY A 130 -6.17 -16.44 28.73
C GLY A 130 -4.97 -16.14 27.81
N ALA A 131 -4.53 -17.10 27.00
CA ALA A 131 -3.50 -16.89 25.99
C ALA A 131 -4.04 -16.07 24.81
N LEU A 132 -5.23 -16.40 24.32
CA LEU A 132 -5.93 -15.67 23.26
C LEU A 132 -6.22 -14.22 23.68
N ASP A 133 -6.73 -13.99 24.89
CA ASP A 133 -7.00 -12.63 25.40
C ASP A 133 -5.72 -11.80 25.59
N ASN A 134 -4.57 -12.44 25.83
CA ASN A 134 -3.27 -11.77 25.89
C ASN A 134 -2.82 -11.35 24.48
N LEU A 135 -2.94 -12.26 23.52
CA LEU A 135 -2.58 -12.02 22.13
C LEU A 135 -3.47 -10.94 21.50
N ASP A 136 -4.77 -10.97 21.76
CA ASP A 136 -5.71 -9.95 21.31
C ASP A 136 -5.34 -8.55 21.84
N ARG A 137 -5.09 -8.43 23.15
CA ARG A 137 -4.60 -7.17 23.75
C ARG A 137 -3.28 -6.69 23.15
N LYS A 138 -2.35 -7.60 22.83
CA LYS A 138 -1.10 -7.26 22.14
C LYS A 138 -1.38 -6.76 20.73
N LEU A 139 -2.30 -7.40 20.00
CA LEU A 139 -2.70 -6.99 18.65
C LEU A 139 -3.22 -5.55 18.66
N THR A 140 -4.16 -5.23 19.55
CA THR A 140 -4.70 -3.87 19.69
C THR A 140 -3.58 -2.85 19.97
N LYS A 141 -2.65 -3.19 20.87
CA LYS A 141 -1.52 -2.31 21.22
C LYS A 141 -0.60 -2.04 20.03
N VAL A 142 -0.22 -3.09 19.28
CA VAL A 142 0.64 -2.94 18.11
C VAL A 142 -0.10 -2.17 17.00
N LYS A 143 -1.38 -2.45 16.76
CA LYS A 143 -2.22 -1.72 15.79
C LYS A 143 -2.24 -0.22 16.07
N LEU A 144 -2.46 0.17 17.33
CA LEU A 144 -2.47 1.59 17.72
C LEU A 144 -1.12 2.28 17.47
N ALA A 145 -0.01 1.55 17.65
CA ALA A 145 1.33 2.08 17.35
C ALA A 145 1.59 2.23 15.84
N VAL A 146 0.84 1.53 14.98
CA VAL A 146 1.02 1.54 13.52
C VAL A 146 0.39 2.76 12.86
N TYR A 147 -0.74 3.26 13.37
CA TYR A 147 -1.48 4.37 12.74
C TYR A 147 -0.67 5.64 12.49
N PRO A 148 0.22 6.11 13.40
CA PRO A 148 1.10 7.23 13.11
C PRO A 148 1.98 7.00 11.88
N HIS A 149 2.52 5.79 11.70
CA HIS A 149 3.36 5.46 10.55
C HIS A 149 2.55 5.42 9.24
N ILE A 150 1.33 4.87 9.27
CA ILE A 150 0.40 4.90 8.12
C ILE A 150 0.10 6.35 7.74
N ARG A 151 -0.25 7.19 8.72
CA ARG A 151 -0.58 8.60 8.50
C ARG A 151 0.61 9.36 7.90
N ASN A 152 1.81 9.21 8.47
CA ASN A 152 3.01 9.88 7.97
C ASN A 152 3.32 9.46 6.53
N THR A 153 3.25 8.16 6.25
CA THR A 153 3.48 7.62 4.90
C THR A 153 2.46 8.14 3.88
N TYR A 154 1.20 8.28 4.29
CA TYR A 154 0.16 8.88 3.45
C TYR A 154 0.41 10.38 3.19
N LEU A 155 0.86 11.13 4.20
CA LEU A 155 1.18 12.55 4.07
C LEU A 155 2.42 12.79 3.20
N GLU A 156 3.47 11.99 3.34
CA GLU A 156 4.66 12.03 2.46
C GLU A 156 4.30 11.77 1.00
N SER A 157 3.27 10.97 0.75
CA SER A 157 2.79 10.70 -0.61
C SER A 157 1.90 11.83 -1.15
N ASN A 158 1.53 12.82 -0.34
CA ASN A 158 0.74 13.99 -0.73
C ASN A 158 1.54 15.30 -0.77
N ALA A 159 2.78 15.29 -0.29
CA ALA A 159 3.70 16.42 -0.33
C ALA A 159 4.40 16.51 -1.69
#